data_AF-A0A5R2MSV0-F1
#
_entry.id   AF-A0A5R2MSV0-F1
#
_cell.length_a   1.000
_cell.length_b   1.000
_cell.length_c   1.000
_cell.angle_alpha   90.00
_cell.angle_beta   90.00
_cell.angle_gamma   90.00
#
_symmetry.space_group_name_H-M   'P 1'
#
loop_
_entity.id
_entity.type
_entity.pdbx_description
1 polymer ?
#
loop_
_entity_poly.entity_id
_entity_poly.type
_entity_poly.pdbx_seq_one_letter_code
_entity_poly.pdbx_strand_id
1 'polypeptide(L)'
;MNAREDIRASEAATGKQVGRGMPDAARKYQPYPTVGLTDRTWPSKVIDKAPIWCSVDLRDGNQALIDPMGHERKARMFALLLDMGFEEIEIGFPS
;
A
#
# COMPACT_ATOMS: atom_id res chain seq x y z
N MET A 1 -59.85 1.69 -1.58
CA MET A 1 -58.90 1.63 -0.46
C MET A 1 -57.71 0.77 -0.88
N ASN A 2 -56.57 1.45 -1.03
CA ASN A 2 -55.18 0.97 -1.11
C ASN A 2 -54.77 0.01 -2.24
N ALA A 3 -54.63 0.58 -3.44
CA ALA A 3 -53.67 0.11 -4.43
C ALA A 3 -52.25 0.41 -3.92
N ARG A 4 -51.53 -0.64 -3.52
CA ARG A 4 -50.09 -0.64 -3.35
C ARG A 4 -49.48 -0.93 -4.72
N GLU A 5 -48.89 0.09 -5.35
CA GLU A 5 -47.77 -0.01 -6.30
C GLU A 5 -47.45 1.41 -6.82
N ASP A 6 -46.18 1.60 -7.25
CA ASP A 6 -45.60 2.81 -7.84
C ASP A 6 -45.06 3.90 -6.88
N ILE A 7 -44.08 3.53 -6.03
CA ILE A 7 -43.00 4.48 -5.69
C ILE A 7 -42.01 4.42 -6.85
N ARG A 8 -42.34 5.14 -7.92
CA ARG A 8 -41.40 5.43 -9.01
C ARG A 8 -40.22 6.22 -8.46
N ALA A 9 -39.04 5.82 -8.92
CA ALA A 9 -37.75 6.42 -8.68
C ALA A 9 -37.81 7.95 -8.58
N SER A 10 -37.48 8.50 -7.41
CA SER A 10 -37.24 9.93 -7.25
C SER A 10 -35.97 10.30 -8.01
N GLU A 11 -36.13 11.21 -8.94
CA GLU A 11 -35.11 11.82 -9.79
C GLU A 11 -33.84 12.17 -9.01
N ALA A 12 -32.74 11.49 -9.31
CA ALA A 12 -31.42 11.96 -8.94
C ALA A 12 -31.16 13.23 -9.76
N ALA A 13 -31.32 14.40 -9.13
CA ALA A 13 -31.03 15.68 -9.72
C ALA A 13 -29.60 15.68 -10.29
N THR A 14 -29.50 15.74 -11.62
CA THR A 14 -28.23 15.84 -12.36
C THR A 14 -27.68 17.25 -12.23
N GLY A 15 -27.26 17.63 -11.02
CA GLY A 15 -26.40 18.78 -10.81
C GLY A 15 -25.02 18.46 -11.37
N LYS A 16 -24.58 19.17 -12.41
CA LYS A 16 -23.23 19.06 -12.96
C LYS A 16 -22.23 19.50 -11.89
N GLN A 17 -21.79 18.54 -11.08
CA GLN A 17 -20.67 18.72 -10.15
C GLN A 17 -19.45 19.10 -10.98
N VAL A 18 -19.09 20.39 -10.96
CA VAL A 18 -17.82 20.84 -11.53
C VAL A 18 -16.75 20.19 -10.67
N GLY A 19 -16.14 19.13 -11.20
CA GLY A 19 -15.21 18.30 -10.44
C GLY A 19 -14.13 19.16 -9.81
N ARG A 20 -14.16 19.30 -8.48
CA ARG A 20 -12.99 19.76 -7.75
C ARG A 20 -11.93 18.68 -7.90
N GLY A 21 -11.00 18.90 -8.82
CA GLY A 21 -9.98 17.91 -9.17
C GLY A 21 -8.96 18.46 -10.14
N MET A 22 -7.92 17.67 -10.39
CA MET A 22 -6.88 17.99 -11.35
C MET A 22 -7.41 17.70 -12.77
N PRO A 23 -7.58 18.71 -13.65
CA PRO A 23 -8.24 18.55 -14.96
C PRO A 23 -7.60 17.49 -15.87
N ASP A 24 -6.29 17.31 -15.76
CA ASP A 24 -5.52 16.37 -16.57
C ASP A 24 -5.33 14.98 -15.94
N ALA A 25 -5.83 14.75 -14.71
CA ALA A 25 -5.57 13.50 -14.00
C ALA A 25 -6.06 12.28 -14.78
N ALA A 26 -7.25 12.36 -15.38
CA ALA A 26 -7.82 11.26 -16.16
C ALA A 26 -6.99 10.89 -17.42
N ARG A 27 -6.13 11.80 -17.90
CA ARG A 27 -5.21 11.52 -19.02
C ARG A 27 -3.87 10.96 -18.55
N LYS A 28 -3.41 11.39 -17.36
CA LYS A 28 -2.09 11.03 -16.81
C LYS A 28 -2.10 9.69 -16.07
N TYR A 29 -3.23 9.33 -15.47
CA TYR A 29 -3.36 8.15 -14.62
C TYR A 29 -4.43 7.22 -15.17
N GLN A 30 -4.12 5.93 -15.18
CA GLN A 30 -5.05 4.89 -15.58
C GLN A 30 -5.39 4.03 -14.36
N PRO A 31 -6.62 3.49 -14.27
CA PRO A 31 -6.97 2.53 -13.24
C PRO A 31 -6.04 1.31 -13.27
N TYR A 32 -5.68 0.80 -12.09
CA TYR A 32 -4.96 -0.47 -12.00
C TYR A 32 -5.86 -1.62 -12.52
N PRO A 33 -5.35 -2.54 -13.36
CA PRO A 33 -6.14 -3.62 -13.92
C PRO A 33 -6.66 -4.56 -12.84
N THR A 34 -7.82 -5.17 -13.06
CA THR A 34 -8.38 -6.15 -12.13
C THR A 34 -7.58 -7.46 -12.18
N VAL A 35 -7.23 -7.98 -11.00
CA VAL A 35 -6.53 -9.27 -10.89
C VAL A 35 -7.56 -10.39 -10.74
N GLY A 36 -7.61 -11.28 -11.73
CA GLY A 36 -8.58 -12.37 -11.88
C GLY A 36 -8.38 -13.59 -10.98
N LEU A 37 -8.07 -13.40 -9.69
CA LEU A 37 -7.97 -14.50 -8.71
C LEU A 37 -9.35 -14.82 -8.13
N THR A 38 -10.11 -15.69 -8.80
CA THR A 38 -11.49 -16.04 -8.42
C THR A 38 -11.57 -16.97 -7.21
N ASP A 39 -10.54 -17.80 -7.00
CA ASP A 39 -10.42 -18.78 -5.93
C ASP A 39 -9.54 -18.30 -4.75
N ARG A 40 -9.38 -16.98 -4.61
CA ARG A 40 -8.54 -16.39 -3.56
C ARG A 40 -9.00 -16.83 -2.16
N THR A 41 -8.07 -17.32 -1.35
CA THR A 41 -8.38 -17.82 0.01
C THR A 41 -7.96 -16.88 1.12
N TRP A 42 -7.17 -15.84 0.83
CA TRP A 42 -6.72 -14.88 1.85
C TRP A 42 -7.84 -14.12 2.57
N PRO A 43 -9.04 -13.83 1.98
CA PRO A 43 -10.09 -13.11 2.70
C PRO A 43 -10.69 -13.88 3.88
N SER A 44 -10.59 -15.22 3.89
CA SER A 44 -11.14 -16.08 4.95
C SER A 44 -10.07 -16.59 5.92
N LYS A 45 -8.80 -16.28 5.71
CA LYS A 45 -7.69 -16.73 6.56
C LYS A 45 -7.34 -15.67 7.60
N VAL A 46 -6.97 -16.14 8.79
CA VAL A 46 -6.42 -15.33 9.88
C VAL A 46 -4.94 -15.66 10.02
N ILE A 47 -4.09 -14.66 10.21
CA ILE A 47 -2.66 -14.84 10.46
C ILE A 47 -2.49 -15.38 11.88
N ASP A 48 -1.85 -16.53 12.03
CA ASP A 48 -1.65 -17.25 13.30
C ASP A 48 -0.18 -17.35 13.73
N LYS A 49 0.75 -16.99 12.85
CA LYS A 49 2.19 -17.05 13.07
C LYS A 49 2.88 -15.83 12.48
N ALA A 50 3.99 -15.43 13.11
CA ALA A 50 4.87 -14.42 12.53
C ALA A 50 5.47 -14.92 11.21
N PRO A 51 5.60 -14.06 10.18
CA PRO A 51 6.37 -14.38 9.00
C PRO A 51 7.86 -14.34 9.32
N ILE A 52 8.68 -14.81 8.39
CA ILE A 52 10.11 -14.50 8.36
C ILE A 52 10.23 -13.03 7.95
N TRP A 53 10.95 -12.25 8.74
CA TRP A 53 11.17 -10.84 8.50
C TRP A 53 12.55 -10.61 7.87
N CYS A 54 12.57 -9.82 6.79
CA CYS A 54 13.80 -9.31 6.20
C CYS A 54 13.80 -7.79 6.28
N SER A 55 14.76 -7.22 7.02
CA SER A 55 14.94 -5.77 7.11
C SER A 55 15.80 -5.27 5.94
N VAL A 56 15.36 -4.20 5.29
CA VAL A 56 16.06 -3.58 4.13
C VAL A 56 16.56 -2.18 4.43
N ASP A 57 16.55 -1.78 5.71
CA ASP A 57 16.85 -0.43 6.18
C ASP A 57 18.26 0.05 5.78
N LEU A 58 19.24 -0.85 5.75
CA LEU A 58 20.63 -0.52 5.40
C LEU A 58 20.88 -0.35 3.89
N ARG A 59 19.95 -0.82 3.05
CA ARG A 59 20.01 -0.67 1.58
C ARG A 59 18.92 0.27 1.09
N ASP A 60 17.68 -0.20 1.02
CA ASP A 60 16.57 0.53 0.41
C ASP A 60 16.21 1.77 1.25
N GLY A 61 16.11 1.59 2.56
CA GLY A 61 15.89 2.70 3.49
C GLY A 61 17.01 3.75 3.40
N ASN A 62 18.26 3.29 3.43
CA ASN A 62 19.43 4.16 3.29
C ASN A 62 19.48 4.92 1.96
N GLN A 63 18.98 4.34 0.86
CA GLN A 63 18.95 4.98 -0.47
C GLN A 63 17.89 6.08 -0.57
N ALA A 64 16.84 6.03 0.26
CA ALA A 64 15.78 7.03 0.28
C ALA A 64 16.13 8.28 1.10
N LEU A 65 17.24 8.27 1.85
CA LEU A 65 17.64 9.40 2.69
C LEU A 65 18.31 10.52 1.88
N ILE A 66 17.99 11.78 2.22
CA ILE A 66 18.69 12.97 1.69
C ILE A 66 20.18 12.90 2.07
N ASP A 67 20.45 12.63 3.35
CA ASP A 67 21.79 12.40 3.89
C ASP A 67 21.97 10.92 4.21
N PRO A 68 22.67 10.15 3.35
CA PRO A 68 22.87 8.73 3.58
C PRO A 68 23.54 8.41 4.91
N MET A 69 23.26 7.23 5.43
CA MET A 69 23.95 6.71 6.61
C MET A 69 25.43 6.49 6.28
N GLY A 70 26.30 7.21 6.98
CA GLY A 70 27.71 6.87 7.09
C GLY A 70 27.92 5.60 7.91
N HIS A 71 29.17 5.13 7.98
CA HIS A 71 29.55 3.88 8.63
C HIS A 71 28.99 3.72 10.05
N GLU A 72 29.16 4.74 10.89
CA GLU A 72 28.65 4.78 12.28
C GLU A 72 27.13 4.58 12.39
N ARG A 73 26.37 5.24 11.51
CA ARG A 73 24.89 5.13 11.51
C ARG A 73 24.46 3.74 11.04
N LYS A 74 25.15 3.18 10.04
CA LYS A 74 24.89 1.82 9.56
C LYS A 74 25.21 0.77 10.62
N ALA A 75 26.33 0.89 11.32
CA ALA A 75 26.70 -0.03 12.39
C ALA A 75 25.68 -0.02 13.54
N ARG A 76 25.19 1.16 13.94
CA ARG A 76 24.13 1.27 14.96
C ARG A 76 22.80 0.68 14.50
N MET A 77 22.39 0.93 13.25
CA MET A 77 21.17 0.36 12.70
C MET A 77 21.26 -1.17 12.63
N PHE A 78 22.39 -1.71 12.16
CA PHE A 78 22.62 -3.15 12.13
C PHE A 78 22.55 -3.76 13.54
N ALA A 79 23.23 -3.16 14.52
CA ALA A 79 23.19 -3.63 15.91
C ALA A 79 21.77 -3.61 16.51
N LEU A 80 20.99 -2.57 16.21
CA LEU A 80 19.59 -2.48 16.63
C LEU A 80 18.74 -3.61 16.04
N LEU A 81 18.89 -3.89 14.74
CA LEU A 81 18.14 -4.95 14.07
C LEU A 81 18.48 -6.34 14.64
N LEU A 82 19.75 -6.56 14.97
CA LEU A 82 20.18 -7.77 15.67
C LEU A 82 19.56 -7.88 17.07
N ASP A 83 19.57 -6.80 17.85
CA ASP A 83 18.97 -6.75 19.20
C ASP A 83 17.46 -7.02 19.17
N MET A 84 16.78 -6.59 18.11
CA MET A 84 15.36 -6.89 17.86
C MET A 84 15.09 -8.32 17.38
N GLY A 85 16.13 -9.09 17.03
CA GLY A 85 16.01 -10.48 16.58
C GLY A 85 15.69 -10.66 15.08
N PHE A 86 16.05 -9.71 14.22
CA PHE A 86 15.96 -9.92 12.78
C PHE A 86 17.00 -10.95 12.32
N GLU A 87 16.52 -12.03 11.69
CA GLU A 87 17.39 -13.08 11.16
C GLU A 87 17.88 -12.78 9.73
N GLU A 88 17.09 -12.02 8.95
CA GLU A 88 17.45 -11.60 7.60
C GLU A 88 17.57 -10.07 7.51
N ILE A 89 18.73 -9.58 7.05
CA ILE A 89 19.02 -8.14 6.91
C ILE A 89 19.76 -7.88 5.59
N GLU A 90 19.21 -7.04 4.71
CA GLU A 90 19.86 -6.57 3.48
C GLU A 90 20.82 -5.42 3.80
N ILE A 91 22.13 -5.69 3.74
CA ILE A 91 23.17 -4.75 4.21
C ILE A 91 23.66 -3.73 3.15
N GLY A 92 23.31 -3.90 1.88
CA GLY A 92 23.74 -2.99 0.81
C GLY A 92 23.64 -3.57 -0.60
N PHE A 93 24.08 -2.77 -1.59
CA PHE A 93 24.19 -3.14 -2.98
C PHE A 93 25.64 -2.91 -3.46
N PRO A 94 26.51 -3.94 -3.41
CA PRO A 94 27.98 -3.77 -3.52
C PRO A 94 28.55 -3.81 -4.94
N SER A 95 27.73 -4.13 -5.95
CA SER A 95 28.07 -4.11 -7.38
C SER A 95 27.87 -2.73 -7.99
#